data_AF-A0A531LNA8-F1
#
_entry.id   AF-A0A531LNA8-F1
#
_cell.length_a   1.000
_cell.length_b   1.000
_cell.length_c   1.000
_cell.angle_alpha   90.00
_cell.angle_beta   90.00
_cell.angle_gamma   90.00
#
_symmetry.space_group_name_H-M   'P 1'
#
loop_
_entity.id
_entity.type
_entity.pdbx_description
1 polymer ?
#
loop_
_entity_poly.entity_id
_entity_poly.type
_entity_poly.pdbx_seq_one_letter_code
_entity_poly.pdbx_strand_id
1 'polypeptide(L)'
;VVVIMPERRKFTKAMKAAVGAGFPFLTDMDNGYALSLNLAIWIGAEMERLMGVAYDLPNYQGNASWFLPIPATFIVGTDGIITDRFVDPDYRRRMDIDDLIAALRRAR
;
A
#
# COMPACT_ATOMS: atom_id res chain seq x y z
N VAL A 1 12.50 -0.68 5.88
CA VAL A 1 11.26 -0.98 5.11
C VAL A 1 10.09 -0.79 6.05
N VAL A 2 8.99 -0.22 5.57
CA VAL A 2 7.72 -0.09 6.29
C VAL A 2 6.61 -0.38 5.27
N VAL A 3 5.59 -1.15 5.66
CA VAL A 3 4.39 -1.36 4.84
C VAL A 3 3.26 -0.51 5.42
N ILE A 4 2.50 0.16 4.56
CA ILE A 4 1.31 0.94 4.89
C ILE A 4 0.18 0.38 4.03
N MET A 5 -0.93 -0.02 4.66
CA MET A 5 -2.04 -0.68 3.98
C MET A 5 -3.38 -0.34 4.67
N PRO A 6 -4.52 -0.31 3.96
CA PRO A 6 -5.79 0.17 4.52
C PRO A 6 -6.47 -0.83 5.47
N GLU A 7 -5.99 -2.05 5.55
CA GLU A 7 -6.64 -3.11 6.30
C GLU A 7 -6.54 -2.88 7.81
N ARG A 8 -7.58 -3.32 8.53
CA ARG A 8 -7.60 -3.29 9.99
C ARG A 8 -6.47 -4.12 10.57
N ARG A 9 -6.00 -3.71 11.76
CA ARG A 9 -4.89 -4.32 12.50
C ARG A 9 -4.90 -5.85 12.57
N LYS A 10 -6.09 -6.48 12.66
CA LYS A 10 -6.23 -7.94 12.65
C LYS A 10 -5.62 -8.56 11.38
N PHE A 11 -5.94 -8.00 10.22
CA PHE A 11 -5.49 -8.51 8.92
C PHE A 11 -4.05 -8.12 8.61
N THR A 12 -3.62 -6.91 8.98
CA THR A 12 -2.21 -6.50 8.81
C THR A 12 -1.27 -7.35 9.64
N LYS A 13 -1.66 -7.69 10.89
CA LYS A 13 -0.91 -8.63 11.74
C LYS A 13 -0.84 -10.03 11.13
N ALA A 14 -1.96 -10.53 10.61
CA ALA A 14 -2.02 -11.84 9.97
C ALA A 14 -1.14 -11.89 8.71
N MET A 15 -1.20 -10.86 7.86
CA MET A 15 -0.37 -10.74 6.66
C MET A 15 1.11 -10.69 7.02
N LYS A 16 1.51 -9.83 7.95
CA LYS A 16 2.90 -9.72 8.43
C LYS A 16 3.45 -11.08 8.88
N ALA A 17 2.65 -11.84 9.63
CA ALA A 17 3.02 -13.17 10.09
C ALA A 17 3.13 -14.18 8.93
N ALA A 18 2.16 -14.17 8.01
CA ALA A 18 2.12 -15.08 6.87
C ALA A 18 3.34 -14.92 5.94
N VAL A 19 3.84 -13.70 5.77
CA VAL A 19 5.01 -13.43 4.92
C VAL A 19 6.35 -13.42 5.67
N GLY A 20 6.34 -13.67 6.99
CA GLY A 20 7.56 -13.70 7.80
C GLY A 20 8.33 -12.37 7.86
N ALA A 21 7.65 -11.23 7.69
CA ALA A 21 8.33 -9.94 7.57
C ALA A 21 8.85 -9.42 8.92
N GLY A 22 10.14 -9.05 8.96
CA GLY A 22 10.81 -8.45 10.12
C GLY A 22 10.56 -6.95 10.30
N PHE A 23 9.88 -6.29 9.37
CA PHE A 23 9.62 -4.84 9.38
C PHE A 23 8.18 -4.49 9.82
N PRO A 24 7.90 -3.24 10.21
CA PRO A 24 6.56 -2.82 10.62
C PRO A 24 5.55 -2.80 9.46
N PHE A 25 4.31 -3.16 9.80
CA PHE A 25 3.11 -3.01 8.98
C PHE A 25 2.21 -2.02 9.73
N LEU A 26 1.88 -0.92 9.07
CA LEU A 26 1.02 0.15 9.58
C LEU A 26 -0.34 0.08 8.89
N THR A 27 -1.39 0.44 9.62
CA THR A 27 -2.75 0.56 9.08
C THR A 27 -3.02 2.01 8.72
N ASP A 28 -3.36 2.28 7.47
CA ASP A 28 -3.86 3.56 6.98
C ASP A 28 -5.39 3.57 7.01
N MET A 29 -5.94 3.91 8.18
CA MET A 29 -7.38 3.92 8.40
C MET A 29 -8.07 4.80 7.36
N ASP A 30 -9.10 4.25 6.70
CA ASP A 30 -9.89 4.92 5.67
C ASP A 30 -9.07 5.48 4.49
N ASN A 31 -7.86 4.94 4.24
CA ASN A 31 -6.92 5.43 3.24
C ASN A 31 -6.51 6.91 3.45
N GLY A 32 -6.59 7.45 4.67
CA GLY A 32 -6.38 8.88 4.92
C GLY A 32 -4.99 9.38 4.49
N TYR A 33 -3.93 8.61 4.76
CA TYR A 33 -2.58 8.93 4.30
C TYR A 33 -2.45 8.78 2.80
N ALA A 34 -2.92 7.68 2.22
CA ALA A 34 -2.89 7.47 0.78
C ALA A 34 -3.65 8.57 0.00
N LEU A 35 -4.82 9.00 0.50
CA LEU A 35 -5.58 10.13 -0.04
C LEU A 35 -4.79 11.44 0.03
N SER A 36 -4.09 11.71 1.13
CA SER A 36 -3.25 12.91 1.26
C SER A 36 -2.12 12.99 0.23
N LEU A 37 -1.74 11.84 -0.34
CA LEU A 37 -0.71 11.71 -1.38
C LEU A 37 -1.29 11.58 -2.80
N ASN A 38 -2.61 11.66 -2.98
CA ASN A 38 -3.30 11.34 -4.23
C ASN A 38 -3.03 9.90 -4.73
N LEU A 39 -2.90 8.95 -3.80
CA LEU A 39 -2.61 7.53 -4.05
C LEU A 39 -3.76 6.61 -3.64
N ALA A 40 -4.99 7.09 -3.59
CA ALA A 40 -6.15 6.23 -3.38
C ALA A 40 -7.23 6.57 -4.39
N ILE A 41 -7.90 5.53 -4.88
CA ILE A 41 -8.96 5.65 -5.88
C ILE A 41 -10.20 4.93 -5.43
N TRP A 42 -11.37 5.53 -5.70
CA TRP A 42 -12.62 4.81 -5.66
C TRP A 42 -12.69 3.91 -6.90
N ILE A 43 -12.96 2.63 -6.70
CA ILE A 43 -12.92 1.65 -7.79
C ILE A 43 -14.18 1.63 -8.65
N GLY A 44 -15.21 2.36 -8.26
CA GLY A 44 -16.49 2.41 -8.98
C GLY A 44 -17.44 1.30 -8.57
N ALA A 45 -18.75 1.57 -8.69
CA ALA A 45 -19.81 0.64 -8.30
C ALA A 45 -19.78 -0.68 -9.10
N GLU A 46 -19.31 -0.66 -10.34
CA GLU A 46 -19.15 -1.87 -11.16
C GLU A 46 -18.08 -2.81 -10.60
N MET A 47 -16.90 -2.27 -10.29
CA MET A 47 -15.80 -3.05 -9.73
C MET A 47 -16.12 -3.52 -8.31
N GLU A 48 -16.79 -2.69 -7.51
CA GLU A 48 -17.33 -3.10 -6.21
C GLU A 48 -18.22 -4.34 -6.31
N ARG A 49 -19.19 -4.35 -7.24
CA ARG A 49 -20.05 -5.53 -7.44
C ARG A 49 -19.26 -6.76 -7.90
N LEU A 50 -18.30 -6.56 -8.80
CA LEU A 50 -17.48 -7.65 -9.35
C LEU A 50 -16.52 -8.23 -8.30
N MET A 51 -15.89 -7.40 -7.48
CA MET A 51 -14.98 -7.85 -6.43
C MET A 51 -15.72 -8.38 -5.21
N GLY A 52 -16.89 -7.82 -4.88
CA GLY A 52 -17.67 -8.18 -3.70
C GLY A 52 -18.18 -9.62 -3.68
N VAL A 53 -18.25 -10.31 -4.81
CA VAL A 53 -18.53 -11.76 -4.86
C VAL A 53 -17.39 -12.61 -4.30
N ALA A 54 -16.15 -12.12 -4.32
CA ALA A 54 -14.97 -12.85 -3.85
C ALA A 54 -14.33 -12.24 -2.59
N TYR A 55 -14.50 -10.95 -2.35
CA TYR A 55 -13.81 -10.20 -1.30
C TYR A 55 -14.77 -9.36 -0.45
N ASP A 56 -14.73 -9.60 0.85
CA ASP A 56 -15.42 -8.77 1.86
C ASP A 56 -14.55 -7.56 2.24
N LEU A 57 -14.31 -6.67 1.27
CA LEU A 57 -13.47 -5.49 1.46
C LEU A 57 -13.91 -4.63 2.67
N PRO A 58 -15.23 -4.44 2.94
CA PRO A 58 -15.66 -3.70 4.11
C PRO A 58 -15.21 -4.31 5.44
N ASN A 59 -15.20 -5.62 5.56
CA ASN A 59 -14.64 -6.28 6.73
C ASN A 59 -13.11 -6.13 6.79
N TYR A 60 -12.38 -6.21 5.66
CA TYR A 60 -10.93 -6.05 5.67
C TYR A 60 -10.49 -4.64 6.10
N GLN A 61 -11.10 -3.59 5.53
CA GLN A 61 -10.71 -2.19 5.75
C GLN A 61 -11.47 -1.51 6.89
N GLY A 62 -12.64 -2.02 7.27
CA GLY A 62 -13.47 -1.45 8.33
C GLY A 62 -14.42 -0.33 7.90
N ASN A 63 -14.58 -0.12 6.58
CA ASN A 63 -15.52 0.83 6.01
C ASN A 63 -16.05 0.30 4.65
N ALA A 64 -17.18 0.81 4.18
CA ALA A 64 -17.76 0.45 2.88
C ALA A 64 -17.50 1.52 1.79
N SER A 65 -16.36 2.22 1.86
CA SER A 65 -16.04 3.30 0.92
C SER A 65 -15.54 2.80 -0.44
N TRP A 66 -15.03 1.56 -0.48
CA TRP A 66 -14.44 0.94 -1.67
C TRP A 66 -13.32 1.77 -2.32
N PHE A 67 -12.52 2.42 -1.49
CA PHE A 67 -11.24 2.99 -1.89
C PHE A 67 -10.13 1.95 -1.79
N LEU A 68 -9.30 1.88 -2.83
CA LEU A 68 -8.07 1.10 -2.84
C LEU A 68 -6.86 2.03 -3.03
N PRO A 69 -5.73 1.75 -2.35
CA PRO A 69 -4.51 2.47 -2.61
C PRO A 69 -3.93 2.08 -3.97
N ILE A 70 -3.41 3.07 -4.70
CA ILE A 70 -2.51 2.86 -5.83
C ILE A 70 -1.19 2.33 -5.26
N PRO A 71 -0.71 1.15 -5.68
CA PRO A 71 0.56 0.62 -5.23
C PRO A 71 1.71 1.60 -5.48
N ALA A 72 2.46 1.88 -4.42
CA ALA A 72 3.57 2.80 -4.46
C ALA A 72 4.75 2.31 -3.63
N THR A 73 5.96 2.62 -4.07
CA THR A 73 7.21 2.42 -3.35
C THR A 73 7.94 3.74 -3.28
N PHE A 74 8.40 4.12 -2.09
CA PHE A 74 9.16 5.33 -1.86
C PHE A 74 10.48 4.99 -1.16
N ILE A 75 11.56 5.59 -1.63
CA ILE A 75 12.86 5.56 -0.97
C ILE A 75 13.06 6.91 -0.30
N VAL A 76 13.08 6.91 1.02
CA VAL A 76 13.19 8.13 1.84
C VAL A 76 14.61 8.20 2.40
N GLY A 77 15.30 9.30 2.13
CA GLY A 77 16.63 9.60 2.67
C GLY A 77 16.60 9.88 4.17
N THR A 78 17.77 9.89 4.80
CA THR A 78 17.88 10.17 6.24
C THR A 78 17.51 11.61 6.61
N ASP A 79 17.49 12.50 5.62
CA ASP A 79 16.99 13.88 5.70
C ASP A 79 15.46 13.98 5.59
N GLY A 80 14.76 12.86 5.38
CA GLY A 80 13.32 12.81 5.21
C GLY A 80 12.83 13.11 3.80
N ILE A 81 13.73 13.28 2.82
CA ILE A 81 13.38 13.59 1.43
C ILE A 81 13.22 12.31 0.61
N ILE A 82 12.22 12.26 -0.26
CA ILE A 82 12.05 11.16 -1.21
C ILE A 82 13.12 11.26 -2.29
N THR A 83 13.99 10.26 -2.37
CA THR A 83 15.06 10.17 -3.39
C THR A 83 14.57 9.49 -4.66
N ASP A 84 13.75 8.46 -4.52
CA ASP A 84 13.19 7.69 -5.62
C ASP A 84 11.75 7.25 -5.29
N ARG A 85 10.92 7.10 -6.33
CA ARG A 85 9.56 6.59 -6.20
C ARG A 85 9.17 5.73 -7.40
N PHE A 86 8.30 4.76 -7.14
CA PHE A 86 7.61 3.98 -8.16
C PHE A 86 6.12 3.95 -7.83
N VAL A 87 5.27 4.35 -8.76
CA VAL A 87 3.80 4.40 -8.60
C VAL A 87 3.18 3.83 -9.86
N ASP A 88 2.39 2.76 -9.74
CA ASP A 88 1.72 2.14 -10.88
C ASP A 88 0.36 1.57 -10.47
N PRO A 89 -0.75 1.98 -11.12
CA PRO A 89 -2.07 1.40 -10.89
C PRO A 89 -2.16 -0.10 -11.22
N ASP A 90 -1.32 -0.59 -12.15
CA ASP A 90 -1.21 -2.03 -12.38
C ASP A 90 -0.42 -2.66 -11.23
N TYR A 91 -1.16 -3.25 -10.29
CA TYR A 91 -0.60 -3.92 -9.12
C TYR A 91 0.30 -5.12 -9.45
N ARG A 92 0.45 -5.53 -10.71
CA ARG A 92 1.42 -6.55 -11.12
C ARG A 92 2.80 -5.96 -11.41
N ARG A 93 2.88 -4.64 -11.57
CA ARG A 93 4.13 -3.92 -11.79
C ARG A 93 4.71 -3.48 -10.45
N ARG A 94 6.03 -3.57 -10.32
CA ARG A 94 6.80 -3.21 -9.12
C ARG A 94 8.05 -2.47 -9.55
N MET A 95 8.63 -1.71 -8.62
CA MET A 95 9.99 -1.21 -8.77
C MET A 95 10.93 -2.39 -8.96
N ASP A 96 11.84 -2.29 -9.91
CA ASP A 96 12.86 -3.31 -10.10
C ASP A 96 13.77 -3.40 -8.87
N ILE A 97 14.27 -4.60 -8.56
CA ILE A 97 15.11 -4.82 -7.38
C ILE A 97 16.45 -4.08 -7.53
N ASP A 98 17.03 -4.07 -8.73
CA ASP A 98 18.30 -3.40 -8.98
C ASP A 98 18.14 -1.88 -8.85
N ASP A 99 17.02 -1.34 -9.34
CA ASP A 99 16.65 0.07 -9.16
C ASP A 99 16.48 0.42 -7.68
N LEU A 100 15.83 -0.45 -6.90
CA LEU A 100 15.63 -0.25 -5.46
C LEU A 100 16.95 -0.24 -4.70
N ILE A 101 17.87 -1.17 -5.01
CA ILE A 101 19.20 -1.22 -4.39
C ILE A 101 20.02 0.01 -4.79
N ALA A 102 19.95 0.43 -6.06
CA ALA A 102 20.65 1.63 -6.52
C ALA A 102 20.13 2.90 -5.83
N ALA A 103 18.82 3.05 -5.71
CA ALA A 103 18.18 4.14 -4.98
C ALA A 103 18.60 4.17 -3.50
N LEU A 104 18.58 3.02 -2.82
CA LEU A 104 18.99 2.91 -1.42
C LEU A 104 20.45 3.33 -1.20
N ARG A 105 21.34 3.06 -2.15
CA ARG A 105 22.74 3.51 -2.08
C ARG A 105 22.89 5.03 -2.21
N ARG A 106 21.99 5.69 -2.97
CA ARG A 106 21.96 7.15 -3.11
C ARG A 106 21.30 7.86 -1.91
N ALA A 107 20.39 7.18 -1.23
CA ALA A 107 19.62 7.73 -0.11
C ALA A 107 20.37 7.74 1.24
N ARG A 108 21.68 7.47 1.23
CA ARG A 108 22.56 7.49 2.41
C ARG A 108 23.22 8.84 2.61
#